data_AF-A0A838TYT5-F1
#
_entry.id   AF-A0A838TYT5-F1
#
_cell.length_a   1.000
_cell.length_b   1.000
_cell.length_c   1.000
_cell.angle_alpha   90.00
_cell.angle_beta   90.00
_cell.angle_gamma   90.00
#
_symmetry.space_group_name_H-M   'P 1'
#
loop_
_entity.id
_entity.type
_entity.pdbx_description
1 polymer ?
#
loop_
_entity_poly.entity_id
_entity_poly.type
_entity_poly.pdbx_seq_one_letter_code
_entity_poly.pdbx_strand_id
1 'polypeptide(L)' 'MSMKSFLMRKMMASKLKGVPQADQDKLFNMIEKHPDFFQTIALEVQEEIKKGKSEMDASMEVMKRHESALKSLM' A
#
# COMPACT_ATOMS: atom_id res chain seq x y z
N MET A 1 -3.41 22.23 -3.40
CA MET A 1 -4.15 21.00 -3.03
C MET A 1 -5.63 21.22 -3.28
N SER A 2 -6.30 20.35 -4.04
CA SER A 2 -7.70 20.51 -4.43
C SER A 2 -8.64 19.88 -3.40
N MET A 3 -9.91 20.32 -3.32
CA MET A 3 -10.94 19.73 -2.46
C MET A 3 -11.07 18.20 -2.62
N LYS A 4 -10.78 17.65 -3.80
CA LYS A 4 -10.73 16.19 -4.03
C LYS A 4 -9.65 15.49 -3.21
N SER A 5 -8.46 16.10 -3.10
CA SER A 5 -7.35 15.55 -2.31
C SER A 5 -7.65 15.51 -0.81
N PHE A 6 -8.43 16.47 -0.31
CA PHE A 6 -8.88 16.49 1.09
C PHE A 6 -9.92 15.40 1.38
N LEU A 7 -10.91 15.23 0.48
CA LEU A 7 -11.94 14.21 0.64
C LEU A 7 -11.39 12.78 0.56
N MET A 8 -10.47 12.52 -0.37
CA MET A 8 -9.76 11.25 -0.49
C MET A 8 -8.94 10.92 0.78
N ARG A 9 -8.18 11.90 1.30
CA ARG A 9 -7.44 11.75 2.57
C ARG A 9 -8.37 11.39 3.73
N LYS A 10 -9.53 12.05 3.84
CA LYS A 10 -10.50 11.79 4.92
C LYS A 10 -11.13 10.39 4.82
N MET A 11 -11.39 9.93 3.60
CA MET A 11 -11.92 8.59 3.35
C MET A 11 -10.86 7.51 3.64
N MET A 12 -9.61 7.70 3.21
CA MET A 12 -8.49 6.82 3.56
C MET A 12 -8.23 6.79 5.07
N ALA A 13 -8.19 7.95 5.75
CA ALA A 13 -8.05 8.01 7.20
C ALA A 13 -9.19 7.30 7.96
N SER A 14 -10.40 7.26 7.38
CA SER A 14 -11.53 6.54 7.97
C SER A 14 -11.42 5.01 7.81
N LYS A 15 -10.76 4.54 6.74
CA LYS A 15 -10.50 3.12 6.44
C LYS A 15 -9.23 2.63 7.15
N LEU A 16 -8.25 3.52 7.31
CA LEU A 16 -6.97 3.33 7.99
C LEU A 16 -7.01 3.93 9.41
N LYS A 17 -8.12 3.76 10.13
CA LYS A 17 -8.22 4.19 11.54
C LYS A 17 -7.06 3.57 12.33
N GLY A 18 -6.06 4.39 12.66
CA GLY A 18 -4.84 3.96 13.37
C GLY A 18 -3.52 4.23 12.63
N VAL A 19 -3.56 4.55 11.33
CA VAL A 19 -2.35 4.91 10.56
C VAL A 19 -2.25 6.44 10.45
N PRO A 20 -1.20 7.08 11.01
CA PRO A 20 -0.96 8.52 10.91
C PRO A 20 -0.97 9.02 9.46
N GLN A 21 -1.48 10.24 9.22
CA GLN A 21 -1.49 10.84 7.88
C GLN A 21 -0.09 10.96 7.26
N ALA A 22 0.94 11.18 8.08
CA ALA A 22 2.33 11.21 7.65
C ALA A 22 2.78 9.88 7.03
N ASP A 23 2.27 8.75 7.53
CA ASP A 23 2.63 7.43 7.03
C ASP A 23 1.85 7.08 5.75
N GLN A 24 0.61 7.58 5.62
CA GLN A 24 -0.15 7.50 4.37
C GLN A 24 0.54 8.27 3.23
N ASP A 25 1.06 9.47 3.54
CA ASP A 25 1.79 10.28 2.56
C ASP A 25 3.13 9.65 2.17
N LYS A 26 3.83 9.01 3.12
CA LYS A 26 5.04 8.23 2.82
C LYS A 26 4.74 7.07 1.87
N LEU A 27 3.68 6.31 2.13
CA LEU A 27 3.24 5.23 1.24
C LEU A 27 2.91 5.76 -0.16
N PHE A 28 2.17 6.86 -0.25
CA PHE A 28 1.81 7.45 -1.54
C PHE A 28 3.05 7.93 -2.32
N ASN A 29 3.97 8.62 -1.65
CA ASN A 29 5.24 9.05 -2.25
C ASN A 29 6.12 7.86 -2.67
N MET A 30 6.12 6.76 -1.91
CA MET A 30 6.83 5.53 -2.30
C MET A 30 6.22 4.91 -3.56
N ILE A 31 4.88 4.87 -3.67
CA ILE A 31 4.20 4.38 -4.87
C ILE A 31 4.53 5.25 -6.08
N GLU A 32 4.55 6.58 -5.93
CA GLU A 32 4.94 7.50 -7.01
C GLU A 32 6.40 7.34 -7.41
N LYS A 33 7.31 7.12 -6.46
CA LYS A 33 8.76 6.98 -6.74
C LYS A 33 9.13 5.61 -7.31
N HIS A 34 8.39 4.56 -6.95
CA HIS A 34 8.70 3.17 -7.32
C HIS A 34 7.48 2.43 -7.88
N PRO A 35 6.82 2.95 -8.95
CA PRO A 35 5.58 2.39 -9.46
C PRO A 35 5.73 0.92 -9.89
N ASP A 36 6.87 0.55 -10.50
CA ASP A 36 7.14 -0.81 -10.97
C ASP A 36 7.20 -1.83 -9.83
N PHE A 37 7.75 -1.42 -8.69
CA PHE A 37 7.84 -2.26 -7.49
C PHE A 37 6.44 -2.54 -6.93
N PHE A 38 5.61 -1.50 -6.81
CA PHE A 38 4.23 -1.67 -6.34
C PHE A 38 3.35 -2.41 -7.34
N GLN A 39 3.62 -2.29 -8.65
CA GLN A 39 2.96 -3.10 -9.66
C GLN A 39 3.30 -4.59 -9.50
N THR A 40 4.56 -4.91 -9.21
CA THR A 40 5.00 -6.28 -8.92
C THR A 40 4.31 -6.81 -7.67
N ILE A 41 4.28 -6.02 -6.58
CA ILE A 41 3.54 -6.38 -5.36
C ILE A 41 2.05 -6.63 -5.67
N ALA A 42 1.40 -5.77 -6.45
CA ALA A 42 -0.01 -5.93 -6.79
C ALA A 42 -0.27 -7.23 -7.57
N LEU A 43 0.61 -7.59 -8.50
CA LEU A 43 0.53 -8.85 -9.24
C LEU A 43 0.70 -10.06 -8.32
N GLU A 44 1.70 -10.04 -7.43
CA GLU A 44 1.91 -11.11 -6.45
C GLU A 44 0.73 -11.24 -5.48
N VAL A 45 0.16 -10.12 -5.02
CA VAL A 45 -1.02 -10.13 -4.15
C VAL A 45 -2.20 -10.76 -4.89
N GLN A 46 -2.42 -10.41 -6.16
CA GLN A 46 -3.46 -11.05 -6.96
C GLN A 46 -3.21 -12.55 -7.16
N GLU A 47 -1.97 -12.99 -7.33
CA GLU A 47 -1.64 -14.41 -7.39
C GLU A 47 -1.96 -15.12 -6.07
N GLU A 48 -1.62 -14.53 -4.92
CA GLU A 48 -1.93 -15.09 -3.61
C GLU A 48 -3.45 -15.14 -3.33
N ILE A 49 -4.20 -14.14 -3.77
CA ILE A 49 -5.67 -14.16 -3.74
C ILE A 49 -6.21 -15.29 -4.62
N LYS A 50 -5.67 -15.47 -5.83
CA LYS A 50 -6.03 -16.59 -6.73
C LYS A 50 -5.71 -17.95 -6.12
N LYS A 51 -4.70 -18.05 -5.26
CA LYS A 51 -4.38 -19.26 -4.47
C LYS A 51 -5.37 -19.51 -3.31
N GLY A 52 -6.34 -18.63 -3.12
CA GLY A 52 -7.40 -18.76 -2.11
C GLY A 52 -7.14 -18.02 -0.80
N LYS A 53 -6.10 -17.18 -0.73
CA LYS A 53 -5.86 -16.33 0.45
C LYS A 53 -6.80 -15.14 0.46
N SER A 54 -7.12 -14.64 1.65
CA SER A 54 -7.86 -13.39 1.78
C SER A 54 -7.00 -12.23 1.25
N GLU A 55 -7.63 -11.17 0.75
CA GLU A 55 -6.94 -9.97 0.26
C GLU A 55 -5.98 -9.39 1.31
N MET A 56 -6.40 -9.43 2.59
CA MET A 56 -5.59 -8.96 3.70
C MET A 56 -4.37 -9.85 3.95
N ASP A 57 -4.55 -11.17 3.97
CA ASP A 57 -3.45 -12.12 4.18
C ASP A 57 -2.46 -12.11 3.01
N ALA A 58 -2.97 -12.10 1.78
CA ALA A 58 -2.16 -11.99 0.57
C ALA A 58 -1.31 -10.71 0.57
N SER A 59 -1.95 -9.57 0.89
CA SER A 59 -1.26 -8.28 0.98
C SER A 59 -0.19 -8.28 2.06
N MET A 60 -0.49 -8.80 3.25
CA MET A 60 0.50 -8.88 4.33
C MET A 60 1.65 -9.81 4.00
N GLU A 61 1.38 -10.94 3.34
CA GLU A 61 2.42 -11.90 2.99
C GLU A 61 3.37 -11.36 1.93
N VAL A 62 2.84 -10.76 0.87
CA VAL A 62 3.66 -10.13 -0.18
C VAL A 62 4.43 -8.94 0.39
N MET A 63 3.79 -8.08 1.20
CA MET A 63 4.50 -6.99 1.88
C MET A 63 5.58 -7.50 2.83
N LYS A 64 5.40 -8.63 3.51
CA LYS A 64 6.45 -9.27 4.32
C LYS A 64 7.60 -9.81 3.47
N ARG A 65 7.32 -10.47 2.35
CA ARG A 65 8.37 -10.91 1.40
C ARG A 65 9.20 -9.74 0.91
N HIS A 66 8.53 -8.62 0.66
CA HIS A 66 9.14 -7.39 0.17
C HIS A 66 9.50 -6.39 1.28
N GLU A 67 9.45 -6.78 2.56
CA GLU A 67 9.67 -5.87 3.69
C GLU A 67 11.08 -5.29 3.65
N SER A 68 12.08 -6.11 3.31
CA SER A 68 13.46 -5.65 3.17
C SER A 68 13.61 -4.66 2.02
N ALA A 69 12.92 -4.87 0.90
CA ALA A 69 12.94 -3.95 -0.23
C ALA A 69 12.23 -2.64 0.14
N LEU A 70 11.05 -2.71 0.75
CA LEU A 70 10.32 -1.56 1.29
C LEU A 70 11.18 -0.75 2.27
N LYS A 71 11.93 -1.41 3.16
CA LYS A 71 12.87 -0.76 4.09
C LYS A 71 14.05 -0.11 3.40
N SER A 72 14.54 -0.66 2.29
CA SER A 72 15.60 -0.04 1.48
C SER A 72 15.09 1.15 0.64
N LEU A 73 13.78 1.23 0.41
CA LEU A 73 13.12 2.32 -0.33
C LEU A 73 12.65 3.48 0.58
N MET A 74 12.62 3.26 1.91
CA MET A 74 12.30 4.26 2.94
C MET A 74 13.54 5.04 3.38
#